data_AF-A0ABD2HNF5-F1
#
_entry.id   AF-A0ABD2HNF5-F1
#
_cell.length_a   1.000
_cell.length_b   1.000
_cell.length_c   1.000
_cell.angle_alpha   90.00
_cell.angle_beta   90.00
_cell.angle_gamma   90.00
#
_symmetry.space_group_name_H-M   'P 1'
#
loop_
_entity.id
_entity.type
_entity.pdbx_description
1 polymer ?
#
loop_
_entity_poly.entity_id
_entity_poly.type
_entity_poly.pdbx_seq_one_letter_code
_entity_poly.pdbx_strand_id
1 'polypeptide(L)'
;MLEKARKFDANLSEMGGFSMDIKWELTTLLPIPSRLRPEDTIVLLKKGNKMRINFSLKDFNLTFFKWQRGDMSLLVDMCTDEKAVLLDNIRSTVFFKRRK
;
A
#
# COMPACT_ATOMS: atom_id res chain seq x y z
N MET A 1 -17.15 1.92 14.59
CA MET A 1 -15.98 1.93 13.66
C MET A 1 -15.73 3.31 13.05
N LEU A 2 -16.76 4.06 12.67
CA LEU A 2 -16.63 5.39 12.04
C LEU A 2 -15.87 6.42 12.90
N GLU A 3 -16.06 6.40 14.22
CA GLU A 3 -15.40 7.36 15.12
C GLU A 3 -13.87 7.18 15.18
N LYS A 4 -13.38 5.94 15.08
CA LYS A 4 -11.94 5.65 15.04
C LYS A 4 -11.31 6.12 13.73
N ALA A 5 -12.03 6.01 12.61
CA ALA A 5 -11.57 6.49 11.31
C ALA A 5 -11.46 8.02 11.28
N ARG A 6 -12.45 8.74 11.86
CA ARG A 6 -12.41 10.20 11.97
C ARG A 6 -11.25 10.71 12.82
N LYS A 7 -10.98 10.06 13.96
CA LYS A 7 -9.82 10.41 14.81
C LYS A 7 -8.49 10.16 14.10
N PHE A 8 -8.42 9.09 13.30
CA PHE A 8 -7.23 8.80 12.51
C PHE A 8 -6.97 9.88 11.46
N ASP A 9 -8.02 10.36 10.79
CA ASP A 9 -7.91 11.42 9.78
C ASP A 9 -7.45 12.77 10.35
N ALA A 10 -8.04 13.19 11.48
CA ALA A 10 -7.63 14.40 12.20
C ALA A 10 -6.13 14.36 12.57
N ASN A 11 -5.67 13.27 13.17
CA ASN A 11 -4.27 13.11 13.56
C ASN A 11 -3.32 13.07 12.34
N LEU A 12 -3.75 12.46 11.23
CA LEU A 12 -2.95 12.42 10.01
C LEU A 12 -2.83 13.81 9.36
N SER A 13 -3.88 14.62 9.39
CA SER A 13 -3.88 15.98 8.85
C SER A 13 -2.93 16.91 9.62
N GLU A 14 -2.84 16.74 10.94
CA GLU A 14 -1.92 17.50 11.80
C GLU A 14 -0.46 17.07 11.62
N MET A 15 -0.23 15.83 11.20
CA MET A 15 1.10 15.34 10.87
C MET A 15 1.67 16.06 9.64
N GLY A 16 2.92 16.52 9.73
CA GLY A 16 3.64 17.12 8.61
C GLY A 16 3.81 16.18 7.40
N GLY A 17 4.42 16.71 6.33
CA GLY A 17 4.83 15.87 5.20
C GLY A 17 5.98 14.94 5.61
N PHE A 18 5.89 13.66 5.26
CA PHE A 18 6.92 12.67 5.59
C PHE A 18 7.13 11.66 4.46
N SER A 19 8.32 11.08 4.43
CA SER A 19 8.68 9.95 3.58
C SER A 19 9.18 8.83 4.47
N MET A 20 8.63 7.63 4.32
CA MET A 20 8.98 6.48 5.12
C MET A 20 9.11 5.25 4.24
N ASP A 21 10.21 4.52 4.42
CA ASP A 21 10.42 3.22 3.79
C ASP A 21 10.18 2.13 4.82
N ILE A 22 9.17 1.30 4.57
CA ILE A 22 8.77 0.19 5.43
C ILE A 22 9.27 -1.09 4.77
N LYS A 23 10.35 -1.65 5.31
CA LYS A 23 10.84 -2.97 4.94
C LYS A 23 10.18 -4.02 5.82
N TRP A 24 9.68 -5.08 5.22
CA TRP A 24 9.14 -6.20 5.96
C TRP A 24 9.66 -7.52 5.42
N GLU A 25 9.93 -8.43 6.34
CA GLU A 25 10.42 -9.78 6.08
C GLU A 25 9.58 -10.75 6.92
N LEU A 26 8.85 -11.67 6.28
CA LEU A 26 8.16 -12.72 7.03
C LEU A 26 9.16 -13.80 7.41
N THR A 27 9.37 -13.99 8.71
CA THR A 27 10.18 -15.11 9.22
C THR A 27 9.24 -16.23 9.65
N THR A 28 9.35 -17.39 9.01
CA THR A 28 8.52 -18.57 9.34
C THR A 28 9.29 -19.49 10.27
N LEU A 29 8.67 -19.92 11.37
CA LEU A 29 9.24 -20.91 12.31
C LEU A 29 9.21 -22.35 11.77
N LEU A 30 8.46 -22.57 10.69
CA LEU A 30 8.35 -23.85 9.98
C LEU A 30 9.31 -23.85 8.78
N PRO A 31 9.76 -25.03 8.29
CA PRO A 31 10.56 -25.17 7.08
C PRO A 31 9.66 -24.98 5.84
N ILE A 32 9.00 -23.82 5.75
CA ILE A 32 8.35 -23.39 4.53
C ILE A 32 9.47 -23.14 3.52
N PRO A 33 9.39 -23.68 2.28
CA PRO A 33 10.43 -23.46 1.29
C PRO A 33 10.68 -21.95 1.13
N SER A 34 11.94 -21.54 1.24
CA SER A 34 12.38 -20.13 1.27
C SER A 34 11.80 -19.25 0.16
N ARG A 35 11.41 -19.85 -0.97
CA ARG A 35 10.77 -19.20 -2.14
C ARG A 35 9.37 -18.65 -1.86
N LEU A 36 8.69 -19.14 -0.84
CA LEU A 36 7.42 -18.62 -0.37
C LEU A 36 7.56 -17.38 0.48
N ARG A 37 8.77 -17.07 0.95
CA ARG A 37 9.04 -15.92 1.80
C ARG A 37 8.95 -14.64 0.97
N PRO A 38 7.98 -13.76 1.24
CA PRO A 38 8.05 -12.43 0.70
C PRO A 38 8.90 -11.56 1.63
N GLU A 39 9.83 -10.86 1.02
CA GLU A 39 10.43 -9.65 1.55
C GLU A 39 9.94 -8.50 0.67
N ASP A 40 9.42 -7.42 1.23
CA ASP A 40 9.05 -6.27 0.40
C ASP A 40 9.36 -4.96 1.10
N THR A 41 9.56 -3.93 0.28
CA THR A 41 9.76 -2.56 0.74
C THR A 41 8.59 -1.72 0.23
N ILE A 42 7.81 -1.20 1.16
CA ILE A 42 6.71 -0.28 0.89
C ILE A 42 7.21 1.13 1.16
N VAL A 43 7.10 2.02 0.17
CA VAL A 43 7.48 3.42 0.32
C VAL A 43 6.22 4.25 0.51
N LEU A 44 6.12 4.92 1.64
CA LEU A 44 5.00 5.78 1.99
C LEU A 44 5.44 7.24 1.93
N LEU A 45 4.76 8.02 1.10
CA LEU A 45 4.99 9.43 0.88
C LEU A 45 3.73 10.19 1.29
N LYS A 46 3.87 11.14 2.20
CA LYS A 46 2.79 12.05 2.60
C LYS A 46 3.19 13.48 2.33
N LYS A 47 2.28 14.24 1.71
CA LYS A 47 2.41 15.68 1.51
C LYS A 47 1.06 16.35 1.77
N GLY A 48 0.95 17.09 2.87
CA GLY A 48 -0.33 17.65 3.31
C GLY A 48 -1.34 16.53 3.52
N ASN A 49 -2.50 16.64 2.87
CA ASN A 49 -3.60 15.66 2.96
C ASN A 49 -3.54 14.57 1.88
N LYS A 50 -2.49 14.59 1.05
CA LYS A 50 -2.28 13.58 0.00
C LYS A 50 -1.26 12.55 0.46
N MET A 51 -1.57 11.30 0.23
CA MET A 51 -0.72 10.16 0.53
C MET A 51 -0.51 9.32 -0.73
N ARG A 52 0.74 8.89 -0.94
CA ARG A 52 1.14 7.96 -1.99
C ARG A 52 1.84 6.78 -1.34
N ILE A 53 1.41 5.58 -1.67
CA ILE A 53 2.02 4.33 -1.21
C ILE A 53 2.53 3.59 -2.44
N ASN A 54 3.83 3.40 -2.55
CA ASN A 54 4.44 2.57 -3.58
C ASN A 54 4.73 1.19 -3.00
N PHE A 55 4.34 0.15 -3.72
CA PHE A 55 4.52 -1.23 -3.28
C PHE A 55 4.76 -2.13 -4.48
N SER A 56 5.58 -3.16 -4.28
CA SER A 56 5.97 -4.06 -5.37
C SER A 56 5.15 -5.34 -5.41
N LEU A 57 4.56 -5.77 -4.30
CA LEU A 57 3.78 -7.00 -4.23
C LEU A 57 2.36 -6.81 -4.80
N LYS A 58 2.05 -7.46 -5.92
CA LYS A 58 0.73 -7.40 -6.56
C LYS A 58 -0.21 -8.48 -6.04
N ASP A 59 0.24 -9.73 -6.10
CA ASP A 59 -0.58 -10.90 -5.79
C ASP A 59 0.32 -12.12 -5.47
N PHE A 60 -0.29 -13.20 -5.01
CA PHE A 60 0.36 -14.47 -4.77
C PHE A 60 -0.17 -15.55 -5.71
N ASN A 61 0.70 -16.11 -6.55
CA ASN A 61 0.32 -17.25 -7.38
C ASN A 61 0.39 -18.55 -6.55
N LEU A 62 -0.79 -19.10 -6.24
CA LEU A 62 -0.95 -20.34 -5.47
C LEU A 62 -0.47 -21.60 -6.22
N THR A 63 -0.54 -21.62 -7.55
CA THR A 63 -0.16 -22.79 -8.37
C THR A 63 1.36 -22.96 -8.44
N PHE A 64 2.10 -21.86 -8.54
CA PHE A 64 3.56 -21.86 -8.65
C PHE A 64 4.27 -21.44 -7.37
N PHE A 65 3.52 -21.15 -6.29
CA PHE A 65 4.04 -20.68 -5.01
C PHE A 65 5.00 -19.50 -5.18
N LYS A 66 4.59 -18.51 -5.99
CA LYS A 66 5.41 -17.36 -6.39
C LYS A 66 4.67 -16.05 -6.18
N TRP A 67 5.39 -15.10 -5.59
CA TRP A 67 4.94 -13.71 -5.48
C TRP A 67 4.95 -13.03 -6.84
N GLN A 68 3.82 -12.46 -7.23
CA GLN A 68 3.74 -11.58 -8.39
C GLN A 68 4.21 -10.20 -7.96
N ARG A 69 5.36 -9.80 -8.50
CA ARG A 69 5.92 -8.45 -8.32
C ARG A 69 5.41 -7.53 -9.43
N GLY A 70 5.37 -6.25 -9.13
CA GLY A 70 5.20 -5.18 -10.11
C GLY A 70 5.57 -3.83 -9.51
N ASP A 71 5.10 -2.75 -10.11
CA ASP A 71 5.30 -1.39 -9.62
C ASP A 71 3.92 -0.73 -9.53
N MET A 72 3.39 -0.67 -8.31
CA MET A 72 2.08 -0.09 -8.04
C MET A 72 2.19 1.11 -7.12
N SER A 73 1.38 2.12 -7.40
CA SER A 73 1.27 3.33 -6.59
C SER A 73 -0.18 3.57 -6.21
N LEU A 74 -0.50 3.46 -4.92
CA LEU A 74 -1.80 3.85 -4.39
C LEU A 74 -1.77 5.32 -3.98
N LEU A 75 -2.56 6.15 -4.65
CA LEU A 75 -2.77 7.54 -4.31
C LEU A 75 -4.08 7.70 -3.54
N VAL A 76 -4.01 8.36 -2.40
CA VAL A 76 -5.17 8.64 -1.54
C VAL A 76 -5.17 10.12 -1.20
N ASP A 77 -6.33 10.76 -1.35
CA ASP A 77 -6.57 12.11 -0.86
C ASP A 77 -7.49 12.05 0.35
N MET A 78 -6.94 12.33 1.52
CA MET A 78 -7.63 12.21 2.81
C MET A 78 -8.70 13.29 3.00
N CYS A 79 -8.62 14.41 2.29
CA CYS A 79 -9.68 15.44 2.32
C CYS A 79 -10.95 15.03 1.58
N THR A 80 -10.86 14.04 0.71
CA THR A 80 -11.99 13.59 -0.09
C THR A 80 -12.41 12.20 0.34
N ASP A 81 -13.64 12.05 0.81
CA ASP A 81 -14.19 10.76 1.29
C ASP A 81 -14.21 9.66 0.21
N GLU A 82 -13.91 9.97 -1.06
CA GLU A 82 -14.26 9.13 -2.21
C GLU A 82 -13.12 8.78 -3.19
N LYS A 83 -11.86 9.21 -3.00
CA LYS A 83 -10.84 9.09 -4.06
C LYS A 83 -9.57 8.36 -3.63
N ALA A 84 -9.60 7.03 -3.76
CA ALA A 84 -8.39 6.22 -3.85
C ALA A 84 -8.16 5.82 -5.31
N VAL A 85 -6.94 6.05 -5.80
CA VAL A 85 -6.51 5.72 -7.16
C VAL A 85 -5.36 4.73 -7.07
N LEU A 86 -5.54 3.55 -7.64
CA LEU A 86 -4.46 2.58 -7.77
C LEU A 86 -3.87 2.67 -9.17
N LEU A 87 -2.58 2.98 -9.24
CA LEU A 87 -1.81 3.06 -10.48
C LEU A 87 -0.96 1.80 -10.63
N ASP A 88 -1.03 1.18 -11.80
CA ASP A 88 -0.07 0.18 -12.24
C ASP A 88 0.91 0.85 -13.20
N ASN A 89 2.10 1.18 -12.72
CA ASN A 89 3.10 1.95 -13.49
C ASN A 89 3.65 1.12 -14.66
N ILE A 90 3.66 -0.20 -14.55
CA ILE A 90 4.12 -1.09 -15.62
C ILE A 90 3.12 -1.13 -16.77
N ARG A 91 1.82 -1.21 -16.45
CA ARG A 91 0.74 -1.30 -17.44
C ARG A 91 0.15 0.06 -17.82
N SER A 92 0.66 1.15 -17.24
CA SER A 92 0.10 2.51 -17.38
C SER A 92 -1.42 2.56 -17.18
N THR A 93 -1.95 1.71 -16.29
CA THR A 93 -3.39 1.55 -16.07
C THR A 93 -3.77 2.21 -14.74
N VAL A 94 -4.90 2.92 -14.74
CA VAL A 94 -5.42 3.63 -13.56
C VAL A 94 -6.73 2.99 -13.12
N PHE A 95 -6.78 2.53 -11.87
CA PHE A 95 -7.99 1.99 -11.26
C PHE A 95 -8.55 2.99 -10.25
N PHE A 96 -9.81 3.38 -10.43
CA PHE A 96 -10.52 4.27 -9.51
C PHE A 96 -11.45 3.46 -8.63
N LYS A 97 -11.27 3.56 -7.30
CA LYS A 97 -12.19 2.95 -6.35
C LYS A 97 -13.00 4.04 -5.65
N ARG A 98 -14.28 4.11 -5.98
CA ARG A 98 -15.27 4.97 -5.32
C ARG A 98 -15.95 4.18 -4.21
N ARG A 99 -15.99 4.69 -2.98
CA ARG A 99 -16.89 4.13 -1.95
C ARG A 99 -18.32 4.53 -2.32
N LYS A 100 -19.22 3.54 -2.41
CA LYS A 100 -20.67 3.75 -2.42
C LYS A 100 -21.16 3.98 -1.00
#